data_AF-A0A1C7GUK1-F1
#
_entry.id   AF-A0A1C7GUK1-F1
#
_cell.length_a   1.000
_cell.length_b   1.000
_cell.length_c   1.000
_cell.angle_alpha   90.00
_cell.angle_beta   90.00
_cell.angle_gamma   90.00
#
_symmetry.space_group_name_H-M   'P 1'
#
loop_
_entity.id
_entity.type
_entity.pdbx_description
1 polymer ?
#
loop_
_entity_poly.entity_id
_entity_poly.type
_entity_poly.pdbx_seq_one_letter_code
_entity_poly.pdbx_strand_id
1 'polypeptide(L)'
;MKRRAGILLPVSSLPSKYGIGSLGKAARDWVDFLARAKQGFWQVLPMGPTGFGNSPYQSFSAFAGEPIYIDLDLLVEDGLINGKKLKKSGWGEDPGRVDYDAVRKAREPLLRKAFDNFKKDKALSRFRNQNAAWIEDYALFMALKSAHEGRPWYQWEEDIRLRKPAAMKRAKKELEGEISYHVFTQYLFFGQWEKVKKYANKKGVSIIGDTPIYVSGDSSDVWANPGQFQLDADNNPTVVAGCPPDAFSEDGQLWGNPIYRWDLMKKEGYSWWIECIKAKLSMFDVLRIDHFRGFESYWAMPYGDETARGGKWVKGPGYDFISAINKAVPGAPIIAEDLGYLTPAVKTLLKRSTYPGMKVLHFAFTSWEDSSYLPHNYGTHCVVYTGTHDNDTTLGWIRHAPEGDLEMAKDYLGFTDEEQGVWCFIRAALTSVGDLAVVPMQDYLVLGSEARMNAPSTVSPMNWSWRMEKGANTKELAEKIARLTIITARAEMEEPKNDKKRTGKKAKRKKSE
;
A
#
# COMPACT_ATOMS: atom_id res chain seq x y z
N MET A 1 22.35 3.91 -2.13
CA MET A 1 21.52 5.01 -2.68
C MET A 1 21.89 6.31 -1.95
N LYS A 2 21.26 7.46 -2.27
CA LYS A 2 21.32 8.62 -1.36
C LYS A 2 20.44 8.30 -0.14
N ARG A 3 20.89 8.63 1.06
CA ARG A 3 20.13 8.45 2.31
C ARG A 3 18.86 9.31 2.27
N ARG A 4 17.70 8.72 2.55
CA ARG A 4 16.40 9.40 2.49
C ARG A 4 15.53 9.05 3.68
N ALA A 5 14.48 9.85 3.90
CA ALA A 5 13.44 9.61 4.89
C ALA A 5 12.05 9.69 4.24
N GLY A 6 11.08 9.00 4.83
CA GLY A 6 9.67 9.06 4.45
C GLY A 6 8.73 8.80 5.61
N ILE A 7 7.43 8.99 5.35
CA ILE A 7 6.37 8.71 6.33
C ILE A 7 5.39 7.69 5.75
N LEU A 8 5.05 6.70 6.56
CA LEU A 8 3.94 5.77 6.29
C LEU A 8 2.64 6.39 6.79
N LEU A 9 1.72 6.66 5.86
CA LEU A 9 0.35 7.10 6.17
C LEU A 9 -0.59 6.60 5.07
N PRO A 10 -1.53 5.68 5.37
CA PRO A 10 -2.53 5.25 4.40
C PRO A 10 -3.39 6.43 3.92
N VAL A 11 -3.88 6.37 2.67
CA VAL A 11 -4.78 7.41 2.15
C VAL A 11 -6.06 7.50 2.98
N SER A 12 -6.61 6.38 3.44
CA SER A 12 -7.80 6.34 4.31
C SER A 12 -7.66 7.18 5.57
N SER A 13 -6.43 7.28 6.10
CA SER A 13 -6.11 7.99 7.34
C SER A 13 -5.97 9.50 7.20
N LEU A 14 -6.04 10.05 5.98
CA LEU A 14 -5.97 11.50 5.79
C LEU A 14 -7.20 12.21 6.42
N PRO A 15 -7.03 13.39 7.05
CA PRO A 15 -8.10 14.13 7.73
C PRO A 15 -9.05 14.86 6.75
N SER A 16 -9.67 14.12 5.84
CA SER A 16 -10.64 14.65 4.87
C SER A 16 -12.04 14.81 5.47
N LYS A 17 -12.90 15.58 4.81
CA LYS A 17 -14.22 15.98 5.35
C LYS A 17 -15.27 14.86 5.39
N TYR A 18 -15.17 13.86 4.52
CA TYR A 18 -16.28 12.95 4.19
C TYR A 18 -16.02 11.52 4.69
N GLY A 19 -15.71 11.39 5.99
CA GLY A 19 -15.60 10.10 6.70
C GLY A 19 -14.35 9.26 6.43
N ILE A 20 -13.65 9.53 5.32
CA ILE A 20 -12.41 8.85 4.92
C ILE A 20 -11.51 9.82 4.17
N GLY A 21 -10.20 9.60 4.23
CA GLY A 21 -9.25 10.33 3.41
C GLY A 21 -9.52 10.21 1.90
N SER A 22 -9.27 11.29 1.15
CA SER A 22 -9.56 11.38 -0.28
C SER A 22 -8.42 12.00 -1.10
N LEU A 23 -8.47 11.79 -2.42
CA LEU A 23 -7.45 12.21 -3.40
C LEU A 23 -7.54 13.69 -3.80
N GLY A 24 -8.04 14.54 -2.91
CA GLY A 24 -8.25 15.97 -3.13
C GLY A 24 -7.31 16.85 -2.32
N LYS A 25 -7.88 17.88 -1.70
CA LYS A 25 -7.11 18.90 -0.95
C LYS A 25 -6.30 18.27 0.18
N ALA A 26 -6.86 17.33 0.93
CA ALA A 26 -6.16 16.72 2.06
C ALA A 26 -4.88 15.97 1.65
N ALA A 27 -4.89 15.27 0.51
CA ALA A 27 -3.69 14.63 -0.03
C ALA A 27 -2.63 15.66 -0.48
N ARG A 28 -3.03 16.81 -1.03
CA ARG A 28 -2.09 17.89 -1.38
C ARG A 28 -1.51 18.57 -0.15
N ASP A 29 -2.33 18.85 0.84
CA ASP A 29 -1.91 19.43 2.12
C ASP A 29 -0.93 18.47 2.83
N TRP A 30 -1.15 17.16 2.73
CA TRP A 30 -0.24 16.13 3.23
C TRP A 30 1.12 16.17 2.52
N VAL A 31 1.14 16.25 1.20
CA VAL A 31 2.38 16.43 0.42
C VAL A 31 3.12 17.70 0.84
N ASP A 32 2.40 18.81 1.07
CA ASP A 32 3.02 20.05 1.54
C ASP A 32 3.62 19.92 2.95
N PHE A 33 2.99 19.15 3.83
CA PHE A 33 3.55 18.79 5.13
C PHE A 33 4.83 17.95 4.97
N LEU A 34 4.83 16.92 4.13
CA LEU A 34 6.01 16.09 3.87
C LEU A 34 7.20 16.92 3.34
N ALA A 35 6.95 17.79 2.36
CA ALA A 35 7.96 18.67 1.81
C ALA A 35 8.53 19.62 2.88
N ARG A 36 7.68 20.18 3.76
CA ARG A 36 8.11 21.01 4.90
C ARG A 36 8.94 20.21 5.89
N ALA A 37 8.55 18.97 6.17
CA ALA A 37 9.23 18.02 7.03
C ALA A 37 10.49 17.39 6.40
N LYS A 38 10.88 17.83 5.19
CA LYS A 38 12.02 17.31 4.40
C LYS A 38 11.94 15.81 4.13
N GLN A 39 10.73 15.27 4.11
CA GLN A 39 10.46 13.87 3.80
C GLN A 39 10.42 13.68 2.29
N GLY A 40 11.24 12.77 1.79
CA GLY A 40 11.37 12.49 0.37
C GLY A 40 10.44 11.39 -0.13
N PHE A 41 9.77 10.67 0.78
CA PHE A 41 8.88 9.57 0.45
C PHE A 41 7.57 9.63 1.25
N TRP A 42 6.47 9.27 0.58
CA TRP A 42 5.19 8.94 1.18
C TRP A 42 4.92 7.45 0.93
N GLN A 43 4.86 6.65 1.97
CA GLN A 43 4.41 5.25 1.85
C GLN A 43 2.91 5.15 2.11
N VAL A 44 2.20 4.52 1.17
CA VAL A 44 0.77 4.16 1.28
C VAL A 44 0.62 2.65 1.36
N LEU A 45 -0.56 2.19 1.77
CA LEU A 45 -0.97 0.80 1.68
C LEU A 45 -1.56 0.50 0.29
N PRO A 46 -1.92 -0.75 -0.04
CA PRO A 46 -2.59 -1.05 -1.29
C PRO A 46 -3.83 -0.17 -1.50
N MET A 47 -4.03 0.29 -2.73
CA MET A 47 -5.06 1.26 -3.10
C MET A 47 -6.27 0.62 -3.80
N GLY A 48 -6.38 -0.71 -3.75
CA GLY A 48 -7.42 -1.47 -4.47
C GLY A 48 -8.75 -1.51 -3.72
N PRO A 49 -9.87 -1.75 -4.42
CA PRO A 49 -11.19 -1.89 -3.80
C PRO A 49 -11.19 -3.01 -2.77
N THR A 50 -11.55 -2.69 -1.54
CA THR A 50 -11.46 -3.57 -0.38
C THR A 50 -12.67 -4.47 -0.25
N GLY A 51 -12.42 -5.75 0.05
CA GLY A 51 -13.45 -6.75 0.33
C GLY A 51 -13.75 -6.90 1.82
N PHE A 52 -13.83 -8.16 2.28
CA PHE A 52 -14.12 -8.49 3.67
C PHE A 52 -13.12 -7.85 4.64
N GLY A 53 -13.61 -7.38 5.79
CA GLY A 53 -12.79 -6.76 6.84
C GLY A 53 -12.13 -5.43 6.45
N ASN A 54 -12.47 -4.84 5.30
CA ASN A 54 -11.87 -3.60 4.78
C ASN A 54 -10.35 -3.65 4.60
N SER A 55 -9.77 -4.86 4.51
CA SER A 55 -8.33 -5.02 4.36
C SER A 55 -7.86 -4.59 2.98
N PRO A 56 -6.89 -3.65 2.89
CA PRO A 56 -6.23 -3.31 1.63
C PRO A 56 -5.56 -4.51 0.94
N TYR A 57 -5.21 -5.54 1.71
CA TYR A 57 -4.56 -6.76 1.23
C TYR A 57 -5.54 -7.81 0.72
N GLN A 58 -6.85 -7.60 0.90
CA GLN A 58 -7.92 -8.42 0.33
C GLN A 58 -8.76 -7.60 -0.65
N SER A 59 -8.15 -7.28 -1.79
CA SER A 59 -8.79 -6.47 -2.82
C SER A 59 -9.55 -7.31 -3.85
N PHE A 60 -10.66 -6.75 -4.36
CA PHE A 60 -11.39 -7.31 -5.50
C PHE A 60 -10.60 -7.26 -6.82
N SER A 61 -9.50 -6.51 -6.88
CA SER A 61 -8.63 -6.47 -8.06
C SER A 61 -7.20 -6.06 -7.72
N ALA A 62 -6.22 -6.74 -8.32
CA ALA A 62 -4.82 -6.35 -8.31
C ALA A 62 -4.55 -5.06 -9.10
N PHE A 63 -5.48 -4.60 -9.94
CA PHE A 63 -5.30 -3.47 -10.84
C PHE A 63 -6.12 -2.24 -10.45
N ALA A 64 -7.37 -2.44 -10.03
CA ALA A 64 -8.31 -1.35 -9.78
C ALA A 64 -7.89 -0.46 -8.59
N GLY A 65 -8.47 0.73 -8.55
CA GLY A 65 -8.40 1.67 -7.44
C GLY A 65 -9.71 1.78 -6.67
N GLU A 66 -9.61 1.98 -5.37
CA GLU A 66 -10.72 2.05 -4.42
C GLU A 66 -11.58 3.32 -4.62
N PRO A 67 -12.85 3.19 -5.10
CA PRO A 67 -13.70 4.33 -5.39
C PRO A 67 -14.02 5.23 -4.19
N ILE A 68 -13.96 4.73 -2.96
CA ILE A 68 -14.23 5.58 -1.78
C ILE A 68 -13.16 6.65 -1.55
N TYR A 69 -11.98 6.55 -2.19
CA TYR A 69 -10.96 7.60 -2.15
C TYR A 69 -11.22 8.75 -3.13
N ILE A 70 -12.17 8.63 -4.05
CA ILE A 70 -12.54 9.72 -4.98
C ILE A 70 -12.98 10.93 -4.16
N ASP A 71 -12.34 12.06 -4.40
CA ASP A 71 -12.63 13.32 -3.74
C ASP A 71 -13.91 13.95 -4.29
N LEU A 72 -14.87 14.18 -3.39
CA LEU A 72 -16.19 14.71 -3.74
C LEU A 72 -16.18 16.21 -4.00
N ASP A 73 -15.25 16.97 -3.40
CA ASP A 73 -15.12 18.40 -3.68
C ASP A 73 -14.67 18.60 -5.15
N LEU A 74 -13.75 17.78 -5.65
CA LEU A 74 -13.37 17.78 -7.07
C LEU A 74 -14.53 17.43 -8.01
N LEU A 75 -15.45 16.54 -7.60
CA LEU A 75 -16.65 16.25 -8.40
C LEU A 75 -17.64 17.42 -8.43
N VAL A 76 -17.68 18.23 -7.37
CA VAL A 76 -18.45 19.49 -7.34
C VAL A 76 -17.80 20.53 -8.25
N GLU A 77 -16.47 20.66 -8.20
CA GLU A 77 -15.71 21.56 -9.08
C GLU A 77 -15.89 21.21 -10.57
N ASP A 78 -15.90 19.92 -10.90
CA ASP A 78 -16.16 19.41 -12.26
C ASP A 78 -17.65 19.51 -12.66
N GLY A 79 -18.52 20.01 -11.79
CA GLY A 79 -19.96 20.17 -12.05
C GLY A 79 -20.75 18.86 -12.13
N LEU A 80 -20.16 17.74 -11.68
CA LEU A 80 -20.77 16.41 -11.74
C LEU A 80 -21.79 16.19 -10.63
N ILE A 81 -21.62 16.82 -9.47
CA ILE A 81 -22.57 16.76 -8.34
C ILE A 81 -22.79 18.12 -7.70
N ASN A 82 -23.90 18.28 -6.97
CA ASN A 82 -24.21 19.51 -6.23
C ASN A 82 -23.71 19.41 -4.77
N GLY A 83 -22.84 20.33 -4.37
CA GLY A 83 -22.25 20.37 -3.02
C GLY A 83 -23.25 20.49 -1.87
N LYS A 84 -24.48 21.00 -2.10
CA LYS A 84 -25.52 21.06 -1.06
C LYS A 84 -25.92 19.68 -0.53
N LYS A 85 -25.79 18.62 -1.33
CA LYS A 85 -26.13 17.24 -0.91
C LYS A 85 -25.09 16.63 0.04
N LEU A 86 -23.83 17.10 0.01
CA LEU A 86 -22.74 16.56 0.83
C LEU A 86 -22.94 16.77 2.34
N LYS A 87 -23.68 17.83 2.72
CA LYS A 87 -23.94 18.18 4.13
C LYS A 87 -25.00 17.30 4.80
N LYS A 88 -25.75 16.50 4.03
CA LYS A 88 -26.90 15.70 4.52
C LYS A 88 -26.57 14.22 4.70
N SER A 89 -25.33 13.82 4.44
CA SER A 89 -24.91 12.42 4.40
C SER A 89 -24.27 12.01 5.73
N GLY A 90 -24.61 10.82 6.22
CA GLY A 90 -23.99 10.21 7.40
C GLY A 90 -22.62 9.62 7.04
N TRP A 91 -21.55 10.36 7.31
CA TRP A 91 -20.16 9.98 6.98
C TRP A 91 -19.47 9.15 8.07
N GLY A 92 -20.23 8.65 9.04
CA GLY A 92 -19.71 8.18 10.33
C GLY A 92 -19.70 9.30 11.39
N GLU A 93 -19.63 8.91 12.65
CA GLU A 93 -19.71 9.82 13.81
C GLU A 93 -18.33 10.14 14.40
N ASP A 94 -17.39 9.19 14.33
CA ASP A 94 -16.04 9.34 14.85
C ASP A 94 -15.08 9.93 13.79
N PRO A 95 -14.56 11.16 13.96
CA PRO A 95 -13.59 11.74 13.02
C PRO A 95 -12.22 11.06 13.04
N GLY A 96 -11.87 10.36 14.12
CA GLY A 96 -10.62 9.61 14.28
C GLY A 96 -10.67 8.21 13.67
N ARG A 97 -11.82 7.77 13.16
CA ARG A 97 -12.00 6.47 12.52
C ARG A 97 -12.78 6.52 11.21
N VAL A 98 -12.53 5.54 10.34
CA VAL A 98 -13.32 5.30 9.14
C VAL A 98 -14.45 4.35 9.49
N ASP A 99 -15.69 4.82 9.34
CA ASP A 99 -16.86 3.95 9.22
C ASP A 99 -17.04 3.59 7.74
N TYR A 100 -16.46 2.46 7.33
CA TYR A 100 -16.43 2.06 5.93
C TYR A 100 -17.83 1.84 5.34
N ASP A 101 -18.77 1.31 6.14
CA ASP A 101 -20.12 1.02 5.68
C ASP A 101 -20.93 2.31 5.49
N ALA A 102 -20.86 3.23 6.46
CA ALA A 102 -21.48 4.55 6.33
C ALA A 102 -20.90 5.32 5.13
N VAL A 103 -19.57 5.29 4.96
CA VAL A 103 -18.87 5.94 3.85
C VAL A 103 -19.30 5.35 2.50
N ARG A 104 -19.31 4.03 2.32
CA ARG A 104 -19.75 3.38 1.06
C ARG A 104 -21.20 3.73 0.76
N LYS A 105 -22.10 3.56 1.73
CA LYS A 105 -23.53 3.85 1.60
C LYS A 105 -23.80 5.30 1.24
N ALA A 106 -23.06 6.24 1.81
CA ALA A 106 -23.22 7.67 1.55
C ALA A 106 -22.61 8.11 0.21
N ARG A 107 -21.53 7.47 -0.25
CA ARG A 107 -20.83 7.80 -1.50
C ARG A 107 -21.51 7.26 -2.75
N GLU A 108 -22.05 6.05 -2.68
CA GLU A 108 -22.66 5.37 -3.82
C GLU A 108 -23.70 6.22 -4.59
N PRO A 109 -24.72 6.83 -3.94
CA PRO A 109 -25.69 7.66 -4.66
C PRO A 109 -25.08 8.94 -5.27
N LEU A 110 -23.96 9.43 -4.71
CA LEU A 110 -23.26 10.59 -5.25
C LEU A 110 -22.41 10.23 -6.47
N LEU A 111 -21.70 9.10 -6.42
CA LEU A 111 -20.93 8.59 -7.56
C LEU A 111 -21.84 8.21 -8.72
N ARG A 112 -22.98 7.57 -8.46
CA ARG A 112 -24.01 7.34 -9.49
C ARG A 112 -24.54 8.64 -10.08
N LYS A 113 -24.80 9.64 -9.24
CA LYS A 113 -25.23 10.95 -9.76
C LYS A 113 -24.17 11.62 -10.61
N ALA A 114 -22.89 11.48 -10.23
CA ALA A 114 -21.77 11.98 -11.02
C ALA A 114 -21.70 11.27 -12.37
N PHE A 115 -21.95 9.95 -12.41
CA PHE A 115 -22.02 9.16 -13.63
C PHE A 115 -23.16 9.62 -14.56
N ASP A 116 -24.38 9.81 -14.05
CA ASP A 116 -25.52 10.31 -14.85
C ASP A 116 -25.21 11.64 -15.55
N ASN A 117 -24.47 12.50 -14.84
CA ASN A 117 -24.10 13.83 -15.28
C ASN A 117 -22.83 13.86 -16.16
N PHE A 118 -22.09 12.74 -16.24
CA PHE A 118 -20.87 12.66 -17.03
C PHE A 118 -21.19 12.54 -18.53
N LYS A 119 -20.65 13.44 -19.35
CA LYS A 119 -20.92 13.52 -20.82
C LYS A 119 -19.67 13.37 -21.69
N LYS A 120 -18.58 12.78 -21.16
CA LYS A 120 -17.28 12.69 -21.85
C LYS A 120 -17.00 11.26 -22.34
N ASP A 121 -17.87 10.72 -23.19
CA ASP A 121 -17.78 9.33 -23.66
C ASP A 121 -16.43 9.01 -24.32
N LYS A 122 -15.89 9.94 -25.13
CA LYS A 122 -14.57 9.78 -25.76
C LYS A 122 -13.42 9.61 -24.76
N ALA A 123 -13.51 10.26 -23.59
CA ALA A 123 -12.51 10.11 -22.53
C ALA A 123 -12.61 8.72 -21.89
N LEU A 124 -13.84 8.26 -21.65
CA LEU A 124 -14.10 6.94 -21.09
C LEU A 124 -13.68 5.82 -22.05
N SER A 125 -13.97 5.93 -23.35
CA SER A 125 -13.50 4.98 -24.36
C SER A 125 -11.97 4.92 -24.44
N ARG A 126 -11.29 6.06 -24.33
CA ARG A 126 -9.83 6.09 -24.28
C ARG A 126 -9.30 5.37 -23.04
N PHE A 127 -9.92 5.59 -21.88
CA PHE A 127 -9.56 4.92 -20.64
C PHE A 127 -9.77 3.40 -20.74
N ARG A 128 -10.90 2.94 -21.31
CA ARG A 128 -11.14 1.52 -21.60
C ARG A 128 -10.03 0.93 -22.47
N ASN A 129 -9.70 1.59 -23.58
CA ASN A 129 -8.67 1.12 -24.50
C ASN A 129 -7.28 1.04 -23.84
N GLN A 130 -6.91 2.01 -23.00
CA GLN A 130 -5.63 2.03 -22.29
C GLN A 130 -5.52 0.95 -21.21
N ASN A 131 -6.65 0.48 -20.68
CA ASN A 131 -6.72 -0.47 -19.56
C ASN A 131 -7.41 -1.79 -19.95
N ALA A 132 -7.51 -2.09 -21.25
CA ALA A 132 -8.30 -3.19 -21.79
C ALA A 132 -7.89 -4.57 -21.24
N ALA A 133 -6.66 -4.71 -20.73
CA ALA A 133 -6.16 -5.94 -20.13
C ALA A 133 -6.88 -6.35 -18.83
N TRP A 134 -7.54 -5.41 -18.14
CA TRP A 134 -8.16 -5.70 -16.83
C TRP A 134 -9.51 -5.01 -16.62
N ILE A 135 -9.75 -3.85 -17.24
CA ILE A 135 -10.87 -2.96 -16.88
C ILE A 135 -12.25 -3.57 -17.15
N GLU A 136 -12.41 -4.29 -18.26
CA GLU A 136 -13.70 -4.88 -18.65
C GLU A 136 -14.05 -6.07 -17.76
N ASP A 137 -13.06 -6.88 -17.39
CA ASP A 137 -13.26 -8.02 -16.49
C ASP A 137 -13.54 -7.55 -15.06
N TYR A 138 -12.82 -6.52 -14.58
CA TYR A 138 -13.11 -5.88 -13.29
C TYR A 138 -14.52 -5.29 -13.27
N ALA A 139 -14.90 -4.52 -14.29
CA ALA A 139 -16.19 -3.86 -14.32
C ALA A 139 -17.35 -4.87 -14.40
N LEU A 140 -17.20 -5.93 -15.20
CA LEU A 140 -18.18 -7.01 -15.26
C LEU A 140 -18.25 -7.79 -13.93
N PHE A 141 -17.10 -8.07 -13.31
CA PHE A 141 -17.05 -8.73 -12.00
C PHE A 141 -17.81 -7.93 -10.95
N MET A 142 -17.58 -6.62 -10.86
CA MET A 142 -18.25 -5.77 -9.88
C MET A 142 -19.75 -5.63 -10.17
N ALA A 143 -20.14 -5.53 -11.45
CA ALA A 143 -21.55 -5.49 -11.84
C ALA A 143 -22.28 -6.79 -11.47
N LEU A 144 -21.67 -7.95 -11.77
CA LEU A 144 -22.20 -9.26 -11.36
C LEU A 144 -22.26 -9.38 -9.83
N LYS A 145 -21.23 -8.94 -9.13
CA LYS A 145 -21.20 -8.94 -7.68
C LYS A 145 -22.35 -8.13 -7.08
N SER A 146 -22.65 -6.96 -7.64
CA SER A 146 -23.81 -6.17 -7.23
C SER A 146 -25.12 -6.87 -7.55
N ALA A 147 -25.25 -7.49 -8.73
CA ALA A 147 -26.44 -8.25 -9.12
C ALA A 147 -26.70 -9.48 -8.24
N HIS A 148 -25.66 -9.98 -7.56
CA HIS A 148 -25.72 -11.12 -6.63
C HIS A 148 -25.66 -10.69 -5.16
N GLU A 149 -26.01 -9.43 -4.85
CA GLU A 149 -26.08 -8.92 -3.48
C GLU A 149 -24.76 -9.05 -2.69
N GLY A 150 -23.63 -8.89 -3.40
CA GLY A 150 -22.31 -8.95 -2.78
C GLY A 150 -21.75 -10.36 -2.59
N ARG A 151 -22.49 -11.42 -2.98
CA ARG A 151 -21.97 -12.80 -2.90
C ARG A 151 -20.66 -12.96 -3.70
N PRO A 152 -19.72 -13.76 -3.20
CA PRO A 152 -18.45 -14.00 -3.89
C PRO A 152 -18.66 -14.81 -5.18
N TRP A 153 -17.76 -14.67 -6.14
CA TRP A 153 -17.98 -15.21 -7.49
C TRP A 153 -18.08 -16.73 -7.56
N TYR A 154 -17.46 -17.44 -6.61
CA TYR A 154 -17.55 -18.90 -6.51
C TYR A 154 -18.94 -19.38 -6.02
N GLN A 155 -19.85 -18.46 -5.66
CA GLN A 155 -21.26 -18.75 -5.32
C GLN A 155 -22.27 -18.30 -6.40
N TRP A 156 -21.80 -17.76 -7.54
CA TRP A 156 -22.68 -17.41 -8.67
C TRP A 156 -23.08 -18.65 -9.47
N GLU A 157 -24.04 -18.51 -10.39
CA GLU A 157 -24.47 -19.60 -11.25
C GLU A 157 -23.29 -20.17 -12.04
N GLU A 158 -23.32 -21.48 -12.29
CA GLU A 158 -22.19 -22.20 -12.89
C GLU A 158 -21.72 -21.60 -14.22
N ASP A 159 -22.64 -21.13 -15.07
CA ASP A 159 -22.30 -20.54 -16.36
C ASP A 159 -21.59 -19.17 -16.24
N ILE A 160 -21.89 -18.41 -15.19
CA ILE A 160 -21.20 -17.16 -14.84
C ILE A 160 -19.88 -17.45 -14.13
N ARG A 161 -19.88 -18.32 -13.12
CA ARG A 161 -18.70 -18.74 -12.34
C ARG A 161 -17.60 -19.32 -13.23
N LEU A 162 -17.97 -20.18 -14.18
CA LEU A 162 -17.05 -20.78 -15.17
C LEU A 162 -16.88 -19.93 -16.44
N ARG A 163 -17.49 -18.73 -16.49
CA ARG A 163 -17.38 -17.77 -17.59
C ARG A 163 -17.72 -18.35 -18.97
N LYS A 164 -18.77 -19.17 -19.06
CA LYS A 164 -19.23 -19.76 -20.33
C LYS A 164 -19.51 -18.62 -21.34
N PRO A 165 -19.00 -18.69 -22.60
CA PRO A 165 -19.04 -17.55 -23.53
C PRO A 165 -20.43 -16.95 -23.75
N ALA A 166 -21.48 -17.78 -23.84
CA ALA A 166 -22.85 -17.32 -23.99
C ALA A 166 -23.36 -16.53 -22.77
N ALA A 167 -23.05 -17.00 -21.57
CA ALA A 167 -23.42 -16.34 -20.31
C ALA A 167 -22.70 -15.00 -20.15
N MET A 168 -21.41 -14.94 -20.48
CA MET A 168 -20.64 -13.69 -20.48
C MET A 168 -21.18 -12.67 -21.49
N LYS A 169 -21.56 -13.11 -22.70
CA LYS A 169 -22.16 -12.22 -23.70
C LYS A 169 -23.51 -11.67 -23.24
N ARG A 170 -24.34 -12.51 -22.62
CA ARG A 170 -25.63 -12.13 -22.03
C ARG A 170 -25.43 -11.11 -20.90
N ALA A 171 -24.60 -11.45 -19.91
CA ALA A 171 -24.32 -10.59 -18.76
C ALA A 171 -23.76 -9.22 -19.17
N LYS A 172 -22.81 -9.18 -20.12
CA LYS A 172 -22.28 -7.91 -20.66
C LYS A 172 -23.37 -7.02 -21.25
N LYS A 173 -24.32 -7.62 -21.99
CA LYS A 173 -25.43 -6.87 -22.59
C LYS A 173 -26.43 -6.38 -21.52
N GLU A 174 -26.78 -7.23 -20.57
CA GLU A 174 -27.77 -6.92 -19.52
C GLU A 174 -27.24 -5.90 -18.52
N LEU A 175 -25.94 -5.93 -18.22
CA LEU A 175 -25.29 -5.11 -17.19
C LEU A 175 -24.47 -3.94 -17.77
N GLU A 176 -24.62 -3.58 -19.05
CA GLU A 176 -23.79 -2.55 -19.70
C GLU A 176 -23.76 -1.21 -18.94
N GLY A 177 -24.89 -0.81 -18.35
CA GLY A 177 -24.98 0.40 -17.53
C GLY A 177 -24.12 0.34 -16.27
N GLU A 178 -24.18 -0.78 -15.54
CA GLU A 178 -23.37 -1.01 -14.33
C GLU A 178 -21.89 -1.20 -14.67
N ILE A 179 -21.57 -1.89 -15.77
CA ILE A 179 -20.20 -2.00 -16.28
C ILE A 179 -19.65 -0.61 -16.54
N SER A 180 -20.38 0.22 -17.29
CA SER A 180 -19.98 1.61 -17.59
C SER A 180 -19.80 2.46 -16.32
N TYR A 181 -20.65 2.27 -15.30
CA TYR A 181 -20.49 2.92 -14.01
C TYR A 181 -19.18 2.52 -13.32
N HIS A 182 -18.86 1.22 -13.26
CA HIS A 182 -17.61 0.76 -12.66
C HIS A 182 -16.38 1.25 -13.43
N VAL A 183 -16.41 1.27 -14.78
CA VAL A 183 -15.34 1.89 -15.58
C VAL A 183 -15.20 3.39 -15.26
N PHE A 184 -16.31 4.11 -15.11
CA PHE A 184 -16.30 5.53 -14.77
C PHE A 184 -15.66 5.81 -13.41
N THR A 185 -15.96 5.01 -12.39
CA THR A 185 -15.32 5.19 -11.07
C THR A 185 -13.81 4.99 -11.14
N GLN A 186 -13.33 4.03 -11.94
CA GLN A 186 -11.89 3.85 -12.17
C GLN A 186 -11.29 5.04 -12.91
N TYR A 187 -11.95 5.53 -13.97
CA TYR A 187 -11.52 6.74 -14.67
C TYR A 187 -11.35 7.94 -13.71
N LEU A 188 -12.30 8.16 -12.81
CA LEU A 188 -12.20 9.22 -11.80
C LEU A 188 -11.05 8.98 -10.83
N PHE A 189 -10.95 7.77 -10.28
CA PHE A 189 -9.90 7.40 -9.33
C PHE A 189 -8.50 7.65 -9.91
N PHE A 190 -8.20 7.07 -11.07
CA PHE A 190 -6.88 7.20 -11.70
C PHE A 190 -6.59 8.63 -12.10
N GLY A 191 -7.59 9.38 -12.61
CA GLY A 191 -7.43 10.79 -12.94
C GLY A 191 -7.13 11.68 -11.73
N GLN A 192 -7.72 11.39 -10.57
CA GLN A 192 -7.40 12.12 -9.33
C GLN A 192 -6.06 11.69 -8.75
N TRP A 193 -5.77 10.39 -8.71
CA TRP A 193 -4.50 9.86 -8.21
C TRP A 193 -3.31 10.38 -8.99
N GLU A 194 -3.39 10.43 -10.33
CA GLU A 194 -2.34 10.97 -11.19
C GLU A 194 -2.04 12.45 -10.85
N LYS A 195 -3.07 13.25 -10.55
CA LYS A 195 -2.89 14.66 -10.11
C LYS A 195 -2.19 14.76 -8.76
N VAL A 196 -2.45 13.84 -7.83
CA VAL A 196 -1.77 13.77 -6.53
C VAL A 196 -0.31 13.35 -6.71
N LYS A 197 -0.04 12.26 -7.44
CA LYS A 197 1.32 11.79 -7.75
C LYS A 197 2.16 12.87 -8.42
N LYS A 198 1.63 13.52 -9.47
CA LYS A 198 2.31 14.63 -10.16
C LYS A 198 2.62 15.79 -9.20
N TYR A 199 1.73 16.10 -8.26
CA TYR A 199 1.95 17.13 -7.25
C TYR A 199 3.04 16.72 -6.25
N ALA A 200 3.01 15.50 -5.74
CA ALA A 200 4.05 14.92 -4.87
C ALA A 200 5.42 14.98 -5.54
N ASN A 201 5.54 14.47 -6.76
CA ASN A 201 6.80 14.43 -7.49
C ASN A 201 7.35 15.83 -7.77
N LYS A 202 6.48 16.80 -8.10
CA LYS A 202 6.88 18.22 -8.26
C LYS A 202 7.43 18.83 -6.97
N LYS A 203 7.02 18.32 -5.81
CA LYS A 203 7.49 18.74 -4.48
C LYS A 203 8.71 17.94 -3.99
N GLY A 204 9.25 17.04 -4.82
CA GLY A 204 10.37 16.17 -4.44
C GLY A 204 9.98 14.99 -3.56
N VAL A 205 8.69 14.67 -3.47
CA VAL A 205 8.15 13.55 -2.70
C VAL A 205 7.79 12.42 -3.66
N SER A 206 8.45 11.27 -3.52
CA SER A 206 8.10 10.04 -4.25
C SER A 206 7.11 9.20 -3.45
N ILE A 207 6.26 8.43 -4.13
CA ILE A 207 5.26 7.58 -3.49
C ILE A 207 5.70 6.12 -3.52
N ILE A 208 5.78 5.49 -2.35
CA ILE A 208 5.98 4.06 -2.18
C ILE A 208 4.59 3.43 -2.09
N GLY A 209 4.24 2.65 -3.11
CA GLY A 209 3.05 1.80 -3.08
C GLY A 209 3.38 0.42 -2.55
N ASP A 210 2.33 -0.39 -2.47
CA ASP A 210 2.39 -1.72 -1.88
C ASP A 210 1.58 -2.70 -2.75
N THR A 211 2.07 -3.93 -2.87
CA THR A 211 1.35 -5.02 -3.51
C THR A 211 1.42 -6.28 -2.65
N PRO A 212 0.27 -6.87 -2.28
CA PRO A 212 0.28 -8.20 -1.68
C PRO A 212 0.90 -9.21 -2.64
N ILE A 213 1.57 -10.25 -2.11
CA ILE A 213 1.99 -11.37 -2.96
C ILE A 213 0.77 -12.09 -3.53
N TYR A 214 -0.30 -12.29 -2.75
CA TYR A 214 -1.48 -13.03 -3.20
C TYR A 214 -2.64 -12.08 -3.48
N VAL A 215 -3.48 -12.45 -4.44
CA VAL A 215 -4.77 -11.80 -4.68
C VAL A 215 -5.85 -12.42 -3.79
N SER A 216 -6.95 -11.70 -3.55
CA SER A 216 -8.12 -12.27 -2.87
C SER A 216 -8.73 -13.40 -3.69
N GLY A 217 -9.21 -14.45 -3.01
CA GLY A 217 -9.96 -15.53 -3.66
C GLY A 217 -11.20 -15.03 -4.37
N ASP A 218 -11.94 -14.11 -3.73
CA ASP A 218 -13.04 -13.37 -4.34
C ASP A 218 -12.52 -12.11 -5.03
N SER A 219 -11.99 -12.25 -6.25
CA SER A 219 -11.46 -11.14 -7.04
C SER A 219 -11.73 -11.33 -8.53
N SER A 220 -11.74 -10.21 -9.28
CA SER A 220 -11.79 -10.23 -10.73
C SER A 220 -10.59 -10.95 -11.33
N ASP A 221 -9.44 -10.93 -10.65
CA ASP A 221 -8.20 -11.53 -11.14
C ASP A 221 -8.32 -13.06 -11.20
N VAL A 222 -8.79 -13.68 -10.11
CA VAL A 222 -8.98 -15.13 -10.02
C VAL A 222 -10.12 -15.56 -10.94
N TRP A 223 -11.25 -14.85 -10.89
CA TRP A 223 -12.41 -15.18 -11.71
C TRP A 223 -12.09 -15.10 -13.21
N ALA A 224 -11.40 -14.06 -13.68
CA ALA A 224 -11.09 -13.88 -15.09
C ALA A 224 -9.90 -14.73 -15.59
N ASN A 225 -9.00 -15.15 -14.68
CA ASN A 225 -7.77 -15.87 -15.03
C ASN A 225 -7.62 -17.17 -14.22
N PRO A 226 -8.61 -18.07 -14.17
CA PRO A 226 -8.58 -19.23 -13.27
C PRO A 226 -7.39 -20.15 -13.52
N GLY A 227 -6.91 -20.24 -14.78
CA GLY A 227 -5.74 -21.05 -15.15
C GLY A 227 -4.44 -20.62 -14.47
N GLN A 228 -4.35 -19.39 -13.97
CA GLN A 228 -3.17 -18.88 -13.26
C GLN A 228 -3.10 -19.35 -11.80
N PHE A 229 -4.14 -20.02 -11.29
CA PHE A 229 -4.30 -20.38 -9.88
C PHE A 229 -4.52 -21.90 -9.71
N GLN A 230 -4.21 -22.42 -8.51
CA GLN A 230 -4.37 -23.82 -8.15
C GLN A 230 -5.82 -24.14 -7.81
N LEU A 231 -6.66 -24.15 -8.84
CA LEU A 231 -8.10 -24.41 -8.73
C LEU A 231 -8.46 -25.78 -9.33
N ASP A 232 -9.56 -26.36 -8.86
CA ASP A 232 -10.17 -27.57 -9.43
C ASP A 232 -10.99 -27.26 -10.71
N ALA A 233 -11.66 -28.26 -11.27
CA ALA A 233 -12.49 -28.10 -12.48
C ALA A 233 -13.72 -27.19 -12.27
N ASP A 234 -14.09 -26.97 -11.01
CA ASP A 234 -15.17 -26.10 -10.56
C ASP A 234 -14.65 -24.70 -10.20
N ASN A 235 -13.36 -24.43 -10.41
CA ASN A 235 -12.65 -23.22 -9.99
C ASN A 235 -12.66 -22.99 -8.46
N ASN A 236 -12.84 -24.02 -7.63
CA ASN A 236 -12.58 -23.90 -6.20
C ASN A 236 -11.07 -24.04 -5.93
N PRO A 237 -10.50 -23.33 -4.95
CA PRO A 237 -9.12 -23.55 -4.55
C PRO A 237 -8.89 -25.00 -4.13
N THR A 238 -7.77 -25.59 -4.58
CA THR A 238 -7.31 -26.90 -4.07
C THR A 238 -6.41 -26.74 -2.86
N VAL A 239 -5.67 -25.63 -2.82
CA VAL A 239 -4.82 -25.20 -1.72
C VAL A 239 -4.91 -23.69 -1.55
N VAL A 240 -4.67 -23.23 -0.33
CA VAL A 240 -4.69 -21.82 0.06
C VAL A 240 -3.43 -21.41 0.79
N ALA A 241 -3.15 -20.11 0.75
CA ALA A 241 -1.97 -19.49 1.34
C ALA A 241 -2.14 -19.14 2.82
N GLY A 242 -1.02 -19.11 3.52
CA GLY A 242 -0.94 -18.79 4.94
C GLY A 242 0.51 -18.75 5.44
N CYS A 243 0.67 -18.83 6.75
CA CYS A 243 1.94 -19.03 7.44
C CYS A 243 1.85 -20.20 8.43
N PRO A 244 2.93 -20.97 8.62
CA PRO A 244 2.94 -22.04 9.61
C PRO A 244 2.83 -21.47 11.04
N PRO A 245 2.54 -22.32 12.04
CA PRO A 245 2.75 -21.99 13.44
C PRO A 245 4.13 -21.42 13.71
N ASP A 246 4.19 -20.40 14.55
CA ASP A 246 5.42 -19.76 15.01
C ASP A 246 5.31 -19.34 16.49
N ALA A 247 6.34 -18.68 17.02
CA ALA A 247 6.39 -18.25 18.41
C ALA A 247 5.28 -17.24 18.78
N PHE A 248 4.62 -16.62 17.80
CA PHE A 248 3.56 -15.63 17.98
C PHE A 248 2.17 -16.20 17.69
N SER A 249 2.07 -17.34 17.01
CA SER A 249 0.82 -17.96 16.60
C SER A 249 0.89 -19.49 16.64
N GLU A 250 0.19 -20.09 17.61
CA GLU A 250 0.19 -21.55 17.82
C GLU A 250 -0.41 -22.33 16.65
N ASP A 251 -1.45 -21.77 16.01
CA ASP A 251 -2.14 -22.38 14.86
C ASP A 251 -1.60 -21.91 13.50
N GLY A 252 -0.65 -20.97 13.51
CA GLY A 252 -0.23 -20.24 12.32
C GLY A 252 -1.35 -19.32 11.81
N GLN A 253 -1.21 -18.86 10.56
CA GLN A 253 -2.15 -17.92 9.95
C GLN A 253 -2.75 -18.50 8.68
N LEU A 254 -4.07 -18.69 8.66
CA LEU A 254 -4.81 -19.08 7.48
C LEU A 254 -5.31 -17.82 6.76
N TRP A 255 -4.67 -17.43 5.66
CA TRP A 255 -5.07 -16.24 4.91
C TRP A 255 -6.17 -16.52 3.89
N GLY A 256 -6.24 -17.77 3.38
CA GLY A 256 -7.30 -18.22 2.49
C GLY A 256 -7.13 -17.80 1.03
N ASN A 257 -6.04 -17.10 0.66
CA ASN A 257 -5.80 -16.70 -0.72
C ASN A 257 -5.48 -17.91 -1.62
N PRO A 258 -5.93 -17.94 -2.88
CA PRO A 258 -5.55 -18.96 -3.83
C PRO A 258 -4.07 -18.85 -4.19
N ILE A 259 -3.43 -20.00 -4.39
CA ILE A 259 -2.01 -20.09 -4.74
C ILE A 259 -1.83 -20.11 -6.26
N TYR A 260 -0.77 -19.46 -6.74
CA TYR A 260 -0.42 -19.42 -8.16
C TYR A 260 0.01 -20.78 -8.73
N ARG A 261 -0.29 -20.97 -10.02
CA ARG A 261 0.34 -21.99 -10.88
C ARG A 261 1.68 -21.50 -11.40
N TRP A 262 2.67 -21.41 -10.51
CA TRP A 262 4.02 -20.93 -10.85
C TRP A 262 4.67 -21.72 -12.00
N ASP A 263 4.30 -22.99 -12.16
CA ASP A 263 4.70 -23.85 -13.26
C ASP A 263 4.16 -23.37 -14.63
N LEU A 264 2.90 -22.94 -14.67
CA LEU A 264 2.27 -22.36 -15.86
C LEU A 264 2.80 -20.95 -16.11
N MET A 265 2.80 -20.10 -15.08
CA MET A 265 3.30 -18.73 -15.19
C MET A 265 4.72 -18.67 -15.74
N LYS A 266 5.60 -19.59 -15.32
CA LYS A 266 6.97 -19.68 -15.85
C LYS A 266 6.99 -19.96 -17.35
N LYS A 267 6.13 -20.84 -17.86
CA LYS A 267 6.02 -21.13 -19.30
C LYS A 267 5.53 -19.93 -20.10
N GLU A 268 4.70 -19.09 -19.49
CA GLU A 268 4.16 -17.86 -20.06
C GLU A 268 5.06 -16.64 -19.82
N GLY A 269 6.27 -16.85 -19.29
CA GLY A 269 7.23 -15.78 -19.02
C GLY A 269 6.79 -14.82 -17.92
N TYR A 270 5.93 -15.27 -17.01
CA TYR A 270 5.36 -14.51 -15.89
C TYR A 270 4.58 -13.26 -16.33
N SER A 271 3.97 -13.31 -17.51
CA SER A 271 3.28 -12.19 -18.16
C SER A 271 2.26 -11.48 -17.25
N TRP A 272 1.39 -12.24 -16.57
CA TRP A 272 0.38 -11.69 -15.66
C TRP A 272 1.02 -10.82 -14.55
N TRP A 273 2.03 -11.34 -13.87
CA TRP A 273 2.75 -10.62 -12.81
C TRP A 273 3.52 -9.39 -13.32
N ILE A 274 4.12 -9.49 -14.51
CA ILE A 274 4.82 -8.36 -15.15
C ILE A 274 3.82 -7.22 -15.43
N GLU A 275 2.62 -7.55 -15.92
CA GLU A 275 1.58 -6.54 -16.15
C GLU A 275 1.05 -5.95 -14.83
N CYS A 276 0.89 -6.75 -13.77
CA CYS A 276 0.59 -6.23 -12.42
C CYS A 276 1.65 -5.21 -11.97
N ILE A 277 2.94 -5.56 -12.08
CA ILE A 277 4.04 -4.67 -11.64
C ILE A 277 4.07 -3.38 -12.47
N LYS A 278 3.91 -3.45 -13.79
CA LYS A 278 3.82 -2.26 -14.66
C LYS A 278 2.64 -1.37 -14.27
N ALA A 279 1.48 -1.96 -14.02
CA ALA A 279 0.30 -1.22 -13.59
C ALA A 279 0.56 -0.50 -12.25
N LYS A 280 1.14 -1.19 -11.26
CA LYS A 280 1.50 -0.58 -9.97
C LYS A 280 2.56 0.52 -10.11
N LEU A 281 3.60 0.33 -10.92
CA LEU A 281 4.62 1.36 -11.16
C LEU A 281 4.12 2.54 -12.00
N SER A 282 2.98 2.42 -12.68
CA SER A 282 2.29 3.59 -13.23
C SER A 282 1.71 4.47 -12.12
N MET A 283 1.20 3.84 -11.05
CA MET A 283 0.58 4.51 -9.89
C MET A 283 1.60 5.03 -8.89
N PHE A 284 2.72 4.35 -8.71
CA PHE A 284 3.71 4.62 -7.66
C PHE A 284 5.09 4.90 -8.25
N ASP A 285 6.00 5.46 -7.46
CA ASP A 285 7.39 5.65 -7.88
C ASP A 285 8.30 4.53 -7.39
N VAL A 286 7.88 3.83 -6.32
CA VAL A 286 8.53 2.64 -5.75
C VAL A 286 7.44 1.66 -5.36
N LEU A 287 7.69 0.35 -5.47
CA LEU A 287 6.76 -0.71 -5.11
C LEU A 287 7.35 -1.61 -4.03
N ARG A 288 6.73 -1.64 -2.84
CA ARG A 288 6.93 -2.73 -1.89
C ARG A 288 6.18 -3.97 -2.39
N ILE A 289 6.85 -5.12 -2.44
CA ILE A 289 6.19 -6.41 -2.64
C ILE A 289 6.16 -7.11 -1.29
N ASP A 290 4.96 -7.30 -0.78
CA ASP A 290 4.67 -7.99 0.48
C ASP A 290 5.03 -9.48 0.38
N HIS A 291 5.41 -10.09 1.51
CA HIS A 291 5.73 -11.50 1.65
C HIS A 291 6.72 -12.04 0.60
N PHE A 292 7.82 -11.31 0.36
CA PHE A 292 8.82 -11.63 -0.66
C PHE A 292 9.36 -13.05 -0.51
N ARG A 293 9.44 -13.57 0.73
CA ARG A 293 9.87 -14.94 1.00
C ARG A 293 9.04 -16.00 0.25
N GLY A 294 7.77 -15.70 -0.06
CA GLY A 294 6.87 -16.53 -0.85
C GLY A 294 7.39 -16.84 -2.26
N PHE A 295 8.29 -16.01 -2.80
CA PHE A 295 8.94 -16.31 -4.08
C PHE A 295 10.04 -17.38 -3.97
N GLU A 296 10.62 -17.57 -2.79
CA GLU A 296 11.57 -18.65 -2.54
C GLU A 296 10.83 -19.95 -2.19
N SER A 297 9.94 -19.87 -1.22
CA SER A 297 9.03 -20.95 -0.79
C SER A 297 7.81 -20.35 -0.13
N TYR A 298 6.66 -21.01 -0.23
CA TYR A 298 5.41 -20.56 0.37
C TYR A 298 4.73 -21.69 1.14
N TRP A 299 3.94 -21.34 2.15
CA TRP A 299 3.17 -22.29 2.93
C TRP A 299 1.83 -22.55 2.23
N ALA A 300 1.58 -23.80 1.85
CA ALA A 300 0.37 -24.21 1.15
C ALA A 300 -0.42 -25.19 2.01
N MET A 301 -1.68 -24.86 2.28
CA MET A 301 -2.58 -25.70 3.07
C MET A 301 -3.71 -26.22 2.17
N PRO A 302 -4.19 -27.46 2.38
CA PRO A 302 -5.41 -27.92 1.75
C PRO A 302 -6.56 -26.93 1.92
N TYR A 303 -7.32 -26.69 0.86
CA TYR A 303 -8.53 -25.88 0.97
C TYR A 303 -9.58 -26.60 1.83
N GLY A 304 -10.20 -25.86 2.76
CA GLY A 304 -11.16 -26.39 3.73
C GLY A 304 -10.60 -26.62 5.13
N ASP A 305 -9.28 -26.56 5.32
CA ASP A 305 -8.66 -26.62 6.65
C ASP A 305 -9.06 -25.39 7.49
N GLU A 306 -9.30 -25.60 8.78
CA GLU A 306 -9.65 -24.53 9.74
C GLU A 306 -8.42 -23.79 10.30
N THR A 307 -7.24 -24.41 10.22
CA THR A 307 -5.98 -23.86 10.77
C THR A 307 -4.83 -24.02 9.77
N ALA A 308 -3.70 -23.37 10.03
CA ALA A 308 -2.54 -23.46 9.15
C ALA A 308 -1.61 -24.64 9.44
N ARG A 309 -1.91 -25.48 10.45
CA ARG A 309 -1.04 -26.59 10.90
C ARG A 309 -0.85 -27.67 9.84
N GLY A 310 -1.87 -27.94 9.02
CA GLY A 310 -1.86 -28.98 7.98
C GLY A 310 -1.07 -28.62 6.72
N GLY A 311 -0.48 -27.42 6.66
CA GLY A 311 0.22 -26.96 5.48
C GLY A 311 1.61 -27.60 5.27
N LYS A 312 2.21 -27.25 4.13
CA LYS A 312 3.58 -27.63 3.78
C LYS A 312 4.31 -26.52 3.04
N TRP A 313 5.62 -26.48 3.22
CA TRP A 313 6.49 -25.62 2.41
C TRP A 313 6.57 -26.15 0.98
N VAL A 314 6.18 -25.31 0.01
CA VAL A 314 6.29 -25.58 -1.42
C VAL A 314 7.26 -24.57 -2.03
N LYS A 315 8.07 -25.01 -2.99
CA LYS A 315 9.04 -24.15 -3.67
C LYS A 315 8.34 -23.09 -4.52
N GLY A 316 8.72 -21.82 -4.34
CA GLY A 316 8.28 -20.71 -5.17
C GLY A 316 9.04 -20.64 -6.50
N PRO A 317 8.75 -19.64 -7.35
CA PRO A 317 9.36 -19.49 -8.67
C PRO A 317 10.83 -19.05 -8.62
N GLY A 318 11.32 -18.58 -7.46
CA GLY A 318 12.70 -18.25 -7.19
C GLY A 318 13.25 -17.13 -8.08
N TYR A 319 14.54 -17.24 -8.41
CA TYR A 319 15.25 -16.21 -9.15
C TYR A 319 14.78 -16.04 -10.61
N ASP A 320 14.19 -17.06 -11.22
CA ASP A 320 13.70 -16.98 -12.60
C ASP A 320 12.62 -15.92 -12.74
N PHE A 321 11.73 -15.84 -11.75
CA PHE A 321 10.70 -14.79 -11.67
C PHE A 321 11.31 -13.40 -11.50
N ILE A 322 12.25 -13.25 -10.56
CA ILE A 322 12.94 -11.98 -10.32
C ILE A 322 13.71 -11.53 -11.56
N SER A 323 14.38 -12.46 -12.26
CA SER A 323 15.06 -12.19 -13.51
C SER A 323 14.10 -11.76 -14.62
N ALA A 324 12.90 -12.33 -14.68
CA ALA A 324 11.88 -11.92 -15.65
C ALA A 324 11.39 -10.50 -15.37
N ILE A 325 11.17 -10.14 -14.10
CA ILE A 325 10.82 -8.76 -13.71
C ILE A 325 11.93 -7.79 -14.12
N ASN A 326 13.18 -8.07 -13.71
CA ASN A 326 14.33 -7.21 -14.00
C ASN A 326 14.57 -7.04 -15.50
N LYS A 327 14.24 -8.05 -16.31
CA LYS A 327 14.30 -7.97 -17.78
C LYS A 327 13.17 -7.13 -18.36
N ALA A 328 11.94 -7.31 -17.87
CA ALA A 328 10.75 -6.64 -18.38
C ALA A 328 10.65 -5.18 -17.93
N VAL A 329 11.17 -4.86 -16.74
CA VAL A 329 11.21 -3.52 -16.15
C VAL A 329 12.62 -3.25 -15.61
N PRO A 330 13.59 -2.94 -16.48
CA PRO A 330 14.96 -2.67 -16.05
C PRO A 330 15.03 -1.54 -15.04
N GLY A 331 15.68 -1.79 -13.91
CA GLY A 331 15.80 -0.81 -12.82
C GLY A 331 14.50 -0.58 -12.05
N ALA A 332 13.57 -1.55 -12.05
CA ALA A 332 12.33 -1.49 -11.28
C ALA A 332 12.62 -1.11 -9.81
N PRO A 333 12.06 0.01 -9.32
CA PRO A 333 12.25 0.43 -7.94
C PRO A 333 11.37 -0.41 -7.01
N ILE A 334 11.87 -1.57 -6.62
CA ILE A 334 11.16 -2.55 -5.78
C ILE A 334 11.79 -2.62 -4.40
N ILE A 335 10.98 -2.68 -3.35
CA ILE A 335 11.38 -3.02 -1.97
C ILE A 335 10.84 -4.42 -1.67
N ALA A 336 11.69 -5.30 -1.15
CA ALA A 336 11.30 -6.64 -0.73
C ALA A 336 10.90 -6.64 0.74
N GLU A 337 9.66 -7.04 1.03
CA GLU A 337 9.23 -7.37 2.38
C GLU A 337 9.79 -8.73 2.77
N ASP A 338 10.89 -8.75 3.52
CA ASP A 338 11.61 -9.94 3.96
C ASP A 338 11.53 -10.13 5.49
N LEU A 339 10.40 -9.83 6.12
CA LEU A 339 10.20 -10.07 7.55
C LEU A 339 9.85 -11.55 7.83
N GLY A 340 9.84 -11.90 9.12
CA GLY A 340 9.60 -13.26 9.59
C GLY A 340 10.80 -14.19 9.44
N TYR A 341 10.53 -15.50 9.28
CA TYR A 341 11.56 -16.53 9.26
C TYR A 341 12.33 -16.57 7.92
N LEU A 342 13.58 -16.11 7.95
CA LEU A 342 14.47 -16.02 6.80
C LEU A 342 15.48 -17.17 6.72
N THR A 343 15.20 -18.14 5.86
CA THR A 343 16.16 -19.21 5.53
C THR A 343 17.38 -18.66 4.76
N PRO A 344 18.53 -19.37 4.74
CA PRO A 344 19.66 -19.01 3.88
C PRO A 344 19.29 -18.87 2.39
N ALA A 345 18.30 -19.63 1.92
CA ALA A 345 17.79 -19.55 0.56
C ALA A 345 17.05 -18.23 0.29
N VAL A 346 16.22 -17.75 1.23
CA VAL A 346 15.54 -16.45 1.11
C VAL A 346 16.56 -15.31 1.10
N LYS A 347 17.55 -15.35 2.00
CA LYS A 347 18.65 -14.37 2.04
C LYS A 347 19.43 -14.33 0.72
N THR A 348 19.67 -15.50 0.12
CA THR A 348 20.32 -15.62 -1.18
C THR A 348 19.45 -15.04 -2.31
N LEU A 349 18.15 -15.32 -2.31
CA LEU A 349 17.21 -14.77 -3.29
C LEU A 349 17.16 -13.23 -3.21
N LEU A 350 17.05 -12.68 -2.00
CA LEU A 350 17.06 -11.23 -1.77
C LEU A 350 18.37 -10.59 -2.24
N LYS A 351 19.53 -11.16 -1.88
CA LYS A 351 20.83 -10.65 -2.35
C LYS A 351 20.92 -10.65 -3.87
N ARG A 352 20.41 -11.69 -4.53
CA ARG A 352 20.42 -11.80 -5.99
C ARG A 352 19.39 -10.91 -6.67
N SER A 353 18.29 -10.56 -6.00
CA SER A 353 17.24 -9.72 -6.57
C SER A 353 17.68 -8.28 -6.78
N THR A 354 18.70 -7.83 -6.03
CA THR A 354 19.17 -6.43 -5.98
C THR A 354 18.13 -5.47 -5.38
N TYR A 355 17.10 -6.01 -4.72
CA TYR A 355 16.10 -5.21 -4.02
C TYR A 355 16.53 -5.01 -2.55
N PRO A 356 16.30 -3.81 -1.97
CA PRO A 356 16.49 -3.61 -0.54
C PRO A 356 15.46 -4.41 0.25
N GLY A 357 15.92 -5.05 1.32
CA GLY A 357 15.06 -5.64 2.36
C GLY A 357 14.57 -4.61 3.38
N MET A 358 13.83 -5.06 4.37
CA MET A 358 13.24 -4.28 5.44
C MET A 358 13.91 -4.57 6.79
N LYS A 359 13.93 -3.56 7.66
CA LYS A 359 14.34 -3.68 9.06
C LYS A 359 13.34 -2.96 9.93
N VAL A 360 12.79 -3.64 10.95
CA VAL A 360 11.75 -3.08 11.82
C VAL A 360 12.27 -3.07 13.26
N LEU A 361 12.38 -1.89 13.87
CA LEU A 361 12.95 -1.73 15.20
C LEU A 361 12.13 -2.40 16.31
N HIS A 362 10.82 -2.56 16.14
CA HIS A 362 10.00 -3.33 17.08
C HIS A 362 10.40 -4.81 17.17
N PHE A 363 11.18 -5.33 16.22
CA PHE A 363 11.76 -6.69 16.25
C PHE A 363 13.24 -6.70 16.66
N ALA A 364 13.81 -5.54 17.00
CA ALA A 364 15.24 -5.40 17.33
C ALA A 364 15.57 -5.86 18.74
N PHE A 365 14.63 -5.71 19.67
CA PHE A 365 14.85 -5.91 21.09
C PHE A 365 14.20 -7.21 21.52
N THR A 366 14.91 -8.31 21.27
CA THR A 366 14.56 -9.67 21.70
C THR A 366 15.59 -10.11 22.73
N SER A 367 15.26 -10.00 24.02
CA SER A 367 16.21 -10.16 25.13
C SER A 367 16.86 -11.55 25.26
N TRP A 368 16.33 -12.55 24.54
CA TRP A 368 16.73 -13.95 24.61
C TRP A 368 17.51 -14.44 23.37
N GLU A 369 17.68 -13.62 22.33
CA GLU A 369 18.47 -13.97 21.13
C GLU A 369 19.07 -12.75 20.40
N ASP A 370 20.14 -12.96 19.64
CA ASP A 370 20.73 -11.91 18.79
C ASP A 370 19.78 -11.52 17.65
N SER A 371 19.45 -10.21 17.56
CA SER A 371 18.54 -9.71 16.53
C SER A 371 19.27 -9.07 15.35
N SER A 372 18.96 -9.57 14.14
CA SER A 372 19.37 -8.93 12.88
C SER A 372 18.64 -7.60 12.61
N TYR A 373 17.72 -7.22 13.48
CA TYR A 373 17.00 -5.95 13.47
C TYR A 373 17.63 -4.89 14.38
N LEU A 374 18.77 -5.16 15.04
CA LEU A 374 19.52 -4.11 15.74
C LEU A 374 20.27 -3.19 14.75
N PRO A 375 20.24 -1.85 14.92
CA PRO A 375 20.85 -0.91 13.97
C PRO A 375 22.31 -1.15 13.61
N HIS A 376 23.13 -1.67 14.52
CA HIS A 376 24.55 -1.96 14.25
C HIS A 376 24.77 -3.19 13.36
N ASN A 377 23.75 -4.03 13.18
CA ASN A 377 23.78 -5.24 12.33
C ASN A 377 23.34 -4.97 10.88
N TYR A 378 23.00 -3.73 10.54
CA TYR A 378 22.46 -3.39 9.23
C TYR A 378 23.54 -3.27 8.15
N GLY A 379 23.21 -3.72 6.93
CA GLY A 379 23.83 -3.19 5.72
C GLY A 379 23.16 -1.89 5.28
N THR A 380 23.76 -1.17 4.33
CA THR A 380 23.16 0.09 3.81
C THR A 380 21.93 -0.15 2.95
N HIS A 381 21.84 -1.28 2.26
CA HIS A 381 20.80 -1.54 1.26
C HIS A 381 19.52 -2.13 1.89
N CYS A 382 18.88 -1.34 2.75
CA CYS A 382 17.63 -1.69 3.41
C CYS A 382 16.75 -0.46 3.65
N VAL A 383 15.48 -0.72 3.94
CA VAL A 383 14.50 0.25 4.42
C VAL A 383 14.22 -0.01 5.89
N VAL A 384 14.47 0.99 6.74
CA VAL A 384 14.33 0.90 8.19
C VAL A 384 13.02 1.52 8.64
N TYR A 385 12.28 0.82 9.48
CA TYR A 385 11.02 1.23 10.08
C TYR A 385 11.15 1.22 11.61
N THR A 386 10.42 2.10 12.29
CA THR A 386 10.14 1.92 13.73
C THR A 386 9.23 0.71 13.90
N GLY A 387 8.01 0.81 13.36
CA GLY A 387 7.04 -0.24 13.13
C GLY A 387 6.43 -0.12 11.73
N THR A 388 5.69 -1.13 11.31
CA THR A 388 4.86 -1.12 10.08
C THR A 388 3.39 -0.85 10.42
N HIS A 389 2.48 -1.07 9.48
CA HIS A 389 1.04 -0.99 9.74
C HIS A 389 0.50 -2.21 10.51
N ASP A 390 1.21 -3.33 10.53
CA ASP A 390 0.85 -4.54 11.28
C ASP A 390 1.34 -4.53 12.72
N ASN A 391 2.32 -3.66 13.02
CA ASN A 391 2.80 -3.45 14.37
C ASN A 391 1.83 -2.54 15.14
N ASP A 392 1.93 -2.59 16.47
CA ASP A 392 1.39 -1.50 17.28
C ASP A 392 2.16 -0.19 16.99
N THR A 393 1.65 0.94 17.45
CA THR A 393 2.44 2.17 17.56
C THR A 393 3.65 1.94 18.45
N THR A 394 4.70 2.75 18.31
CA THR A 394 5.87 2.63 19.17
C THR A 394 5.53 2.89 20.64
N LEU A 395 4.59 3.80 20.94
CA LEU A 395 4.14 4.00 22.31
C LEU A 395 3.37 2.78 22.83
N GLY A 396 2.50 2.20 22.01
CA GLY A 396 1.82 0.94 22.31
C GLY A 396 2.80 -0.20 22.56
N TRP A 397 3.85 -0.32 21.74
CA TRP A 397 4.93 -1.28 21.95
C TRP A 397 5.65 -1.03 23.27
N ILE A 398 6.06 0.20 23.59
CA ILE A 398 6.75 0.52 24.86
C ILE A 398 5.92 0.12 26.08
N ARG A 399 4.61 0.28 26.02
CA ARG A 399 3.69 -0.01 27.13
C ARG A 399 3.38 -1.49 27.32
N HIS A 400 3.50 -2.30 26.27
CA HIS A 400 3.03 -3.70 26.27
C HIS A 400 4.12 -4.72 25.92
N ALA A 401 5.32 -4.27 25.54
CA ALA A 401 6.44 -5.17 25.28
C ALA A 401 6.79 -5.98 26.53
N PRO A 402 7.29 -7.22 26.38
CA PRO A 402 7.82 -7.98 27.50
C PRO A 402 8.88 -7.18 28.27
N GLU A 403 8.92 -7.33 29.60
CA GLU A 403 9.79 -6.54 30.47
C GLU A 403 11.27 -6.60 30.05
N GLY A 404 11.80 -7.79 29.73
CA GLY A 404 13.18 -7.96 29.28
C GLY A 404 13.48 -7.26 27.95
N ASP A 405 12.51 -7.25 27.02
CA ASP A 405 12.65 -6.60 25.71
C ASP A 405 12.61 -5.07 25.86
N LEU A 406 11.75 -4.55 26.75
CA LEU A 406 11.68 -3.14 27.08
C LEU A 406 12.96 -2.63 27.76
N GLU A 407 13.49 -3.37 28.74
CA GLU A 407 14.76 -3.00 29.41
C GLU A 407 15.93 -3.02 28.43
N MET A 408 16.03 -4.03 27.56
CA MET A 408 17.03 -4.05 26.49
C MET A 408 16.91 -2.83 25.57
N ALA A 409 15.69 -2.43 25.21
CA ALA A 409 15.47 -1.23 24.40
C ALA A 409 15.87 0.06 25.12
N LYS A 410 15.57 0.19 26.42
CA LYS A 410 15.99 1.33 27.24
C LYS A 410 17.50 1.44 27.31
N ASP A 411 18.20 0.33 27.56
CA ASP A 411 19.66 0.29 27.62
C ASP A 411 20.30 0.65 26.27
N TYR A 412 19.77 0.09 25.19
CA TYR A 412 20.32 0.29 23.85
C TYR A 412 20.06 1.70 23.30
N LEU A 413 18.86 2.25 23.54
CA LEU A 413 18.41 3.53 22.99
C LEU A 413 18.58 4.71 23.95
N GLY A 414 18.79 4.45 25.25
CA GLY A 414 19.05 5.44 26.28
C GLY A 414 17.86 6.33 26.63
N PHE A 415 16.66 5.76 26.82
CA PHE A 415 15.48 6.53 27.24
C PHE A 415 14.96 6.11 28.62
N THR A 416 14.35 7.07 29.33
CA THR A 416 13.83 6.87 30.69
C THR A 416 12.32 7.04 30.80
N ASP A 417 11.69 7.70 29.82
CA ASP A 417 10.24 7.89 29.74
C ASP A 417 9.69 7.51 28.35
N GLU A 418 8.38 7.29 28.29
CA GLU A 418 7.72 6.72 27.10
C GLU A 418 7.76 7.65 25.87
N GLU A 419 7.52 8.95 26.05
CA GLU A 419 7.55 9.92 24.94
C GLU A 419 8.97 10.05 24.39
N GLN A 420 9.96 10.18 25.27
CA GLN A 420 11.36 10.16 24.89
C GLN A 420 11.70 8.86 24.15
N GLY A 421 11.20 7.72 24.63
CA GLY A 421 11.36 6.42 24.00
C GLY A 421 10.90 6.40 22.55
N VAL A 422 9.68 6.88 22.26
CA VAL A 422 9.17 6.99 20.88
C VAL A 422 10.13 7.81 20.00
N TRP A 423 10.59 8.96 20.47
CA TRP A 423 11.55 9.77 19.73
C TRP A 423 12.93 9.12 19.61
N CYS A 424 13.35 8.28 20.56
CA CYS A 424 14.58 7.50 20.46
C CYS A 424 14.50 6.39 19.39
N PHE A 425 13.37 5.70 19.26
CA PHE A 425 13.10 4.79 18.15
C PHE A 425 13.16 5.52 16.80
N ILE A 426 12.50 6.68 16.68
CA ILE A 426 12.54 7.52 15.48
C ILE A 426 14.00 7.92 15.15
N ARG A 427 14.76 8.36 16.16
CA ARG A 427 16.17 8.71 15.96
C ARG A 427 17.00 7.50 15.52
N ALA A 428 16.82 6.33 16.12
CA ALA A 428 17.53 5.11 15.72
C ALA A 428 17.26 4.73 14.26
N ALA A 429 16.02 4.84 13.79
CA ALA A 429 15.68 4.63 12.38
C ALA A 429 16.40 5.65 11.49
N LEU A 430 16.34 6.94 11.84
CA LEU A 430 16.95 8.03 11.06
C LEU A 430 18.49 8.02 11.11
N THR A 431 19.13 7.61 12.19
CA THR A 431 20.61 7.55 12.29
C THR A 431 21.19 6.26 11.73
N SER A 432 20.39 5.20 11.58
CA SER A 432 20.81 3.92 11.02
C SER A 432 21.50 4.05 9.66
N VAL A 433 22.29 3.04 9.25
CA VAL A 433 23.00 3.03 7.96
C VAL A 433 22.10 2.78 6.74
N GLY A 434 20.83 2.40 6.94
CA GLY A 434 19.89 2.07 5.86
C GLY A 434 19.63 3.24 4.90
N ASP A 435 19.55 2.92 3.61
CA ASP A 435 19.33 3.83 2.48
C ASP A 435 18.05 4.67 2.66
N LEU A 436 16.99 4.08 3.24
CA LEU A 436 15.73 4.75 3.51
C LEU A 436 15.28 4.46 4.95
N ALA A 437 14.75 5.47 5.63
CA ALA A 437 14.04 5.32 6.89
C ALA A 437 12.59 5.77 6.71
N VAL A 438 11.62 4.93 7.06
CA VAL A 438 10.18 5.24 6.98
C VAL A 438 9.56 5.10 8.36
N VAL A 439 8.93 6.16 8.84
CA VAL A 439 8.30 6.18 10.17
C VAL A 439 6.79 6.33 10.00
N PRO A 440 5.95 5.51 10.66
CA PRO A 440 4.49 5.71 10.70
C PRO A 440 4.13 7.06 11.30
N MET A 441 3.10 7.72 10.75
CA MET A 441 2.69 9.04 11.24
C MET A 441 2.26 9.00 12.71
N GLN A 442 1.71 7.88 13.18
CA GLN A 442 1.33 7.68 14.58
C GLN A 442 2.49 7.88 15.56
N ASP A 443 3.70 7.49 15.17
CA ASP A 443 4.88 7.62 16.04
C ASP A 443 5.33 9.09 16.16
N TYR A 444 5.25 9.87 15.08
CA TYR A 444 5.53 11.31 15.14
C TYR A 444 4.51 12.06 15.99
N LEU A 445 3.28 11.53 16.10
CA LEU A 445 2.21 12.05 16.93
C LEU A 445 2.23 11.47 18.36
N VAL A 446 3.12 10.52 18.65
CA VAL A 446 3.25 9.85 19.97
C VAL A 446 1.90 9.26 20.43
N LEU A 447 1.18 8.62 19.51
CA LEU A 447 -0.10 7.97 19.80
C LEU A 447 0.10 6.54 20.29
N GLY A 448 -0.82 6.05 21.11
CA GLY A 448 -0.80 4.70 21.68
C GLY A 448 -1.54 3.67 20.81
N SER A 449 -1.85 2.51 21.40
CA SER A 449 -2.51 1.39 20.71
C SER A 449 -3.88 1.70 20.12
N GLU A 450 -4.54 2.77 20.59
CA GLU A 450 -5.75 3.29 19.96
C GLU A 450 -5.52 3.73 18.50
N ALA A 451 -4.29 4.06 18.12
CA ALA A 451 -3.93 4.47 16.78
C ALA A 451 -3.32 3.35 15.91
N ARG A 452 -3.30 2.10 16.42
CA ARG A 452 -2.83 0.94 15.67
C ARG A 452 -3.63 0.78 14.37
N MET A 453 -2.92 0.56 13.26
CA MET A 453 -3.53 0.45 11.93
C MET A 453 -4.14 -0.94 11.70
N ASN A 454 -3.41 -2.00 12.03
CA ASN A 454 -3.89 -3.37 11.93
C ASN A 454 -3.34 -4.22 13.07
N ALA A 455 -4.19 -5.08 13.63
CA ALA A 455 -3.77 -6.20 14.45
C ALA A 455 -3.90 -7.49 13.62
N PRO A 456 -2.79 -8.08 13.14
CA PRO A 456 -2.81 -9.30 12.36
C PRO A 456 -3.60 -10.43 13.03
N SER A 457 -4.19 -11.30 12.21
CA SER A 457 -5.02 -12.43 12.67
C SER A 457 -6.28 -12.03 13.44
N THR A 458 -6.76 -10.78 13.32
CA THR A 458 -8.02 -10.32 13.90
C THR A 458 -8.97 -9.77 12.83
N VAL A 459 -10.27 -9.98 13.03
CA VAL A 459 -11.34 -9.33 12.25
C VAL A 459 -12.04 -8.36 13.17
N SER A 460 -11.70 -7.07 13.03
CA SER A 460 -12.17 -6.02 13.93
C SER A 460 -12.48 -4.73 13.16
N PRO A 461 -13.53 -3.97 13.53
CA PRO A 461 -13.78 -2.64 12.98
C PRO A 461 -12.65 -1.64 13.30
N MET A 462 -11.75 -1.99 14.22
CA MET A 462 -10.57 -1.19 14.56
C MET A 462 -9.47 -1.29 13.49
N ASN A 463 -9.42 -2.38 12.73
CA ASN A 463 -8.43 -2.55 11.67
C ASN A 463 -8.74 -1.61 10.51
N TRP A 464 -7.69 -1.03 9.94
CA TRP A 464 -7.71 -0.15 8.77
C TRP A 464 -8.54 1.13 8.95
N SER A 465 -9.00 1.41 10.18
CA SER A 465 -9.94 2.50 10.43
C SER A 465 -9.29 3.74 11.02
N TRP A 466 -8.08 3.68 11.60
CA TRP A 466 -7.46 4.86 12.20
C TRP A 466 -7.29 6.03 11.21
N ARG A 467 -7.63 7.24 11.66
CA ARG A 467 -7.46 8.49 10.92
C ARG A 467 -6.69 9.50 11.77
N MET A 468 -5.80 10.22 11.09
CA MET A 468 -5.12 11.35 11.70
C MET A 468 -6.14 12.46 12.01
N GLU A 469 -6.05 13.04 13.20
CA GLU A 469 -6.89 14.18 13.57
C GLU A 469 -6.58 15.40 12.69
N LYS A 470 -7.62 16.17 12.36
CA LYS A 470 -7.46 17.38 11.56
C LYS A 470 -6.62 18.41 12.32
N GLY A 471 -5.47 18.76 11.75
CA GLY A 471 -4.55 19.75 12.33
C GLY A 471 -3.43 19.14 13.16
N ALA A 472 -3.40 17.81 13.38
CA ALA A 472 -2.32 17.14 14.10
C ALA A 472 -0.95 17.28 13.40
N ASN A 473 -0.94 17.43 12.07
CA ASN A 473 0.26 17.66 11.27
C ASN A 473 0.68 19.15 11.26
N THR A 474 0.98 19.70 12.45
CA THR A 474 1.29 21.11 12.66
C THR A 474 2.59 21.55 11.98
N LYS A 475 2.79 22.88 11.90
CA LYS A 475 4.04 23.45 11.38
C LYS A 475 5.23 23.10 12.28
N GLU A 476 5.02 23.16 13.59
CA GLU A 476 6.02 22.90 14.63
C GLU A 476 6.48 21.44 14.56
N LEU A 477 5.54 20.50 14.37
CA LEU A 477 5.87 19.09 14.17
C LEU A 477 6.67 18.90 12.88
N ALA A 478 6.26 19.52 11.78
CA ALA A 478 7.00 19.45 10.51
C ALA A 478 8.45 19.97 10.67
N GLU A 479 8.66 21.06 11.41
CA GLU A 479 9.99 21.63 11.69
C GLU A 479 10.85 20.70 12.58
N LYS A 480 10.24 20.06 13.59
CA LYS A 480 10.91 19.06 14.42
C LYS A 480 11.38 17.85 13.59
N ILE A 481 10.51 17.34 12.71
CA ILE A 481 10.83 16.24 11.79
C ILE A 481 11.92 16.66 10.79
N ALA A 482 11.79 17.86 10.21
CA ALA A 482 12.77 18.40 9.26
C ALA A 482 14.16 18.50 9.89
N ARG A 483 14.25 19.01 11.13
CA ARG A 483 15.51 19.12 11.86
C ARG A 483 16.19 17.76 11.99
N LEU A 484 15.47 16.73 12.44
CA LEU A 484 16.03 15.37 12.56
C LEU A 484 16.48 14.82 11.20
N THR A 485 15.69 15.05 10.17
CA THR A 485 15.97 14.58 8.80
C THR A 485 17.21 15.25 8.21
N ILE A 486 17.44 16.53 8.51
CA ILE A 486 18.64 17.28 8.09
C ILE A 486 19.88 16.80 8.85
N ILE A 487 19.84 16.75 10.19
CA ILE A 487 21.03 16.40 10.98
C ILE A 487 21.47 14.94 10.78
N THR A 488 20.57 14.07 10.33
CA THR A 488 20.86 12.67 9.97
C THR A 488 21.21 12.47 8.49
N ALA A 489 21.40 13.58 7.74
CA ALA A 489 21.75 13.62 6.33
C ALA A 489 20.78 12.83 5.42
N ARG A 490 19.48 12.90 5.71
CA ARG A 490 18.40 12.26 4.94
C ARG A 490 17.56 13.24 4.11
N ALA A 491 17.73 14.55 4.34
CA ALA A 491 17.11 15.59 3.54
C ALA A 491 17.82 15.70 2.19
N GLU A 492 17.05 15.89 1.11
CA GLU A 492 17.62 16.27 -0.18
C GLU A 492 18.21 17.69 -0.08
N MET A 493 19.51 17.81 -0.26
CA MET A 493 20.18 19.11 -0.31
C MET A 493 19.87 19.76 -1.66
N GLU A 494 19.32 20.97 -1.66
CA GLU A 494 19.28 21.78 -2.87
C GLU A 494 20.73 22.04 -3.30
N GLU A 495 21.09 21.66 -4.53
CA GLU A 495 22.37 22.09 -5.09
C GLU A 495 22.40 23.63 -5.03
N PRO A 496 23.47 24.24 -4.47
CA PRO A 496 23.56 25.68 -4.45
C PRO A 496 23.47 26.18 -5.89
N LYS A 497 22.43 26.97 -6.18
CA LYS A 497 22.28 27.61 -7.49
C LYS A 497 23.58 28.34 -7.77
N ASN A 498 24.34 27.85 -8.75
CA ASN A 498 25.60 28.41 -9.18
C ASN A 498 25.37 29.90 -9.49
N ASP A 499 25.79 30.77 -8.57
CA ASP A 499 25.59 32.21 -8.65
C ASP A 499 26.63 32.81 -9.61
N LYS A 500 26.62 32.34 -10.88
CA LYS A 500 27.48 32.80 -11.97
C LYS A 500 27.08 34.20 -12.49
N LYS A 501 26.58 35.09 -11.64
CA LYS A 501 26.25 36.48 -12.00
C LYS A 501 26.82 37.54 -11.06
N ARG A 502 27.88 37.24 -10.30
CA ARG A 502 28.52 38.22 -9.41
C ARG A 502 30.03 38.40 -9.60
N THR A 503 30.53 38.34 -10.84
CA THR A 503 31.87 38.89 -11.19
C THR A 503 31.87 39.48 -12.60
N GLY A 504 31.21 40.62 -12.74
CA GLY A 504 31.17 41.42 -13.96
C GLY A 504 31.49 42.89 -13.72
N LYS A 505 32.43 43.22 -12.82
CA LYS A 505 33.00 44.58 -12.75
C LYS A 505 34.12 44.69 -13.79
N LYS A 506 33.75 45.21 -14.97
CA LYS A 506 34.70 45.75 -15.96
C LYS A 506 35.58 46.80 -15.29
N ALA A 507 36.87 46.52 -15.19
CA ALA A 507 37.89 47.54 -14.91
C ALA A 507 37.93 48.53 -16.08
N LYS A 508 37.46 49.76 -15.87
CA LYS A 508 37.73 50.88 -16.78
C LYS A 508 39.20 51.28 -16.63
N ARG A 509 40.04 50.90 -17.59
CA ARG A 509 41.34 51.53 -17.83
C ARG A 509 41.08 52.96 -18.32
N LYS A 510 41.47 53.97 -17.53
CA LYS A 510 41.70 55.34 -18.00
C LYS A 510 43.00 55.35 -18.81
N LYS A 511 42.97 55.99 -19.98
CA LYS A 511 44.12 56.47 -20.77
C LYS A 511 44.17 58.00 -20.64
N SER A 512 45.37 58.55 -20.89
CA SER A 512 45.84 59.96 -20.90
C SER A 512 46.17 60.54 -19.52
N GLU A 513 47.36 61.07 -19.24
CA GLU A 513 48.50 61.55 -20.06
C GLU A 513 49.84 61.02 -19.54
#